data_AF-A0A6N7XGP0-F1
#
_entry.id   AF-A0A6N7XGP0-F1
#
_cell.length_a   1.000
_cell.length_b   1.000
_cell.length_c   1.000
_cell.angle_alpha   90.00
_cell.angle_beta   90.00
_cell.angle_gamma   90.00
#
_symmetry.space_group_name_H-M   'P 1'
#
loop_
_entity.id
_entity.type
_entity.pdbx_description
1 polymer ?
#
loop_
_entity_poly.entity_id
_entity_poly.type
_entity_poly.pdbx_seq_one_letter_code
_entity_poly.pdbx_strand_id
1 'polypeptide(L)'
;MDKIYFTITGTNYRYGTELFEKGDRVMLKKEPDNKYDHEAIQVKVPGLGVIGYVANSVPTVLGESYSAGRLYDKIDDEAEGKVIRILPEALLCVLCDEWESMK
;
A
#
# COMPACT_ATOMS: atom_id res chain seq x y z
N MET A 1 1.75 -19.48 2.02
CA MET A 1 1.83 -18.27 2.86
C MET A 1 0.41 -17.83 3.18
N ASP A 2 0.16 -17.28 4.36
CA ASP A 2 -1.08 -16.53 4.59
C ASP A 2 -1.01 -15.21 3.82
N LYS A 3 -2.14 -14.79 3.22
CA LYS A 3 -2.20 -13.54 2.46
C LYS A 3 -2.03 -12.34 3.38
N ILE A 4 -1.09 -11.47 3.04
CA ILE A 4 -0.89 -10.19 3.74
C ILE A 4 -1.74 -9.13 3.04
N TYR A 5 -2.68 -8.55 3.78
CA TYR A 5 -3.47 -7.42 3.31
C TYR A 5 -2.98 -6.12 3.93
N PHE A 6 -3.09 -5.01 3.20
CA PHE A 6 -2.73 -3.69 3.70
C PHE A 6 -3.67 -2.63 3.12
N THR A 7 -3.82 -1.52 3.83
CA THR A 7 -4.65 -0.39 3.39
C THR A 7 -3.76 0.75 2.93
N ILE A 8 -4.08 1.34 1.78
CA ILE A 8 -3.50 2.60 1.30
C ILE A 8 -4.42 3.74 1.71
N THR A 9 -3.88 4.75 2.38
CA THR A 9 -4.59 5.99 2.72
C THR A 9 -3.87 7.22 2.17
N GLY A 10 -4.52 8.37 2.28
CA GLY A 10 -4.01 9.64 1.78
C GLY A 10 -4.15 9.82 0.26
N THR A 11 -4.90 8.94 -0.40
CA THR A 11 -5.18 8.99 -1.85
C THR A 11 -5.89 10.28 -2.27
N ASN A 12 -6.79 10.80 -1.43
CA ASN A 12 -7.54 12.04 -1.66
C ASN A 12 -6.66 13.30 -1.67
N TYR A 13 -5.47 13.27 -1.06
CA TYR A 13 -4.52 14.38 -1.13
C TYR A 13 -3.70 14.37 -2.43
N ARG A 14 -3.97 13.42 -3.33
CA ARG A 14 -3.25 13.20 -4.58
C ARG A 14 -4.22 13.04 -5.75
N TYR A 15 -4.67 11.82 -6.00
CA TYR A 15 -5.41 11.45 -7.21
C TYR A 15 -6.82 10.90 -6.93
N GLY A 16 -7.21 10.81 -5.65
CA GLY A 16 -8.45 10.13 -5.25
C GLY A 16 -8.37 8.61 -5.44
N THR A 17 -9.49 7.92 -5.28
CA THR A 17 -9.60 6.45 -5.52
C THR A 17 -10.29 6.10 -6.83
N GLU A 18 -10.83 7.09 -7.54
CA GLU A 18 -11.63 6.95 -8.75
C GLU A 18 -10.84 6.58 -10.02
N LEU A 19 -9.51 6.68 -9.99
CA LEU A 19 -8.63 6.25 -11.07
C LEU A 19 -8.22 4.77 -11.00
N PHE A 20 -8.58 4.07 -9.92
CA PHE A 20 -8.11 2.72 -9.67
C PHE A 20 -9.19 1.68 -9.98
N GLU A 21 -8.74 0.53 -10.45
CA GLU A 21 -9.55 -0.64 -10.68
C GLU A 21 -9.08 -1.83 -9.84
N LYS A 22 -9.98 -2.79 -9.63
CA LYS A 22 -9.62 -4.04 -8.97
C LYS A 22 -8.61 -4.78 -9.84
N GLY A 23 -7.41 -4.97 -9.31
CA GLY A 23 -6.33 -5.70 -9.94
C GLY A 23 -5.14 -4.84 -10.32
N ASP A 24 -5.24 -3.52 -10.17
CA ASP A 24 -4.13 -2.59 -10.36
C ASP A 24 -2.95 -2.93 -9.45
N ARG A 25 -1.75 -2.81 -10.01
CA ARG A 25 -0.49 -3.03 -9.30
C ARG A 25 0.00 -1.72 -8.68
N VAL A 26 0.52 -1.84 -7.48
CA VAL A 26 1.15 -0.74 -6.73
C VAL A 26 2.52 -1.18 -6.23
N MET A 27 3.46 -0.24 -6.17
CA MET A 27 4.78 -0.45 -5.57
C MET A 27 4.80 0.16 -4.18
N LEU A 28 5.30 -0.61 -3.21
CA LEU A 28 5.55 -0.20 -1.85
C LEU A 28 7.06 0.09 -1.72
N LYS A 29 7.41 1.18 -1.04
CA LYS A 29 8.80 1.54 -0.76
C LYS A 29 8.92 2.06 0.66
N LYS A 30 9.84 1.47 1.44
CA LYS A 30 10.17 1.96 2.78
C LYS A 30 10.74 3.38 2.70
N GLU A 31 10.34 4.25 3.62
CA GLU A 31 10.79 5.64 3.71
C GLU A 31 11.36 5.92 5.12
N PRO A 32 12.52 5.33 5.49
CA PRO A 32 13.08 5.46 6.85
C PRO A 32 13.46 6.90 7.23
N ASP A 33 13.71 7.76 6.23
CA ASP A 33 14.04 9.18 6.40
C ASP A 33 12.79 10.07 6.54
N ASN A 34 11.59 9.49 6.62
CA ASN A 34 10.36 10.25 6.82
C ASN A 34 10.41 10.98 8.17
N LYS A 35 10.06 12.27 8.16
CA LYS A 35 10.21 13.18 9.32
C LYS A 35 9.21 12.90 10.45
N TYR A 36 8.16 12.11 10.19
CA TYR A 36 7.07 11.87 11.13
C TYR A 36 7.02 10.42 11.60
N ASP A 37 7.35 9.47 10.71
CA ASP A 37 7.22 8.04 10.96
C ASP A 37 8.33 7.26 10.24
N HIS A 38 9.31 6.75 10.99
CA HIS A 38 10.43 5.99 10.43
C HIS A 38 10.02 4.63 9.82
N GLU A 39 8.80 4.17 10.11
CA GLU A 39 8.22 2.96 9.53
C GLU A 39 7.25 3.28 8.37
N ALA A 40 7.28 4.52 7.86
CA ALA A 40 6.47 4.92 6.73
C ALA A 40 6.77 4.06 5.50
N ILE A 41 5.71 3.54 4.88
CA ILE A 41 5.79 2.82 3.60
C ILE A 41 5.02 3.64 2.56
N GLN A 42 5.75 4.24 1.63
CA GLN A 42 5.23 5.02 0.54
C GLN A 42 4.68 4.10 -0.56
N VAL A 43 3.53 4.46 -1.13
CA VAL A 43 2.91 3.67 -2.19
C VAL A 43 2.86 4.46 -3.49
N LYS A 44 3.29 3.83 -4.59
CA LYS A 44 3.40 4.43 -5.92
C LYS A 44 2.74 3.58 -6.99
N VAL A 45 2.32 4.22 -8.07
CA VAL A 45 1.99 3.56 -9.33
C VAL A 45 3.01 4.00 -10.39
N PRO A 46 3.64 3.07 -11.13
CA PRO A 46 4.52 3.41 -12.24
C PRO A 46 3.83 4.36 -13.24
N GLY A 47 4.50 5.46 -13.59
CA GLY A 47 3.96 6.50 -14.48
C GLY A 47 3.06 7.54 -13.81
N LEU A 48 2.38 7.20 -12.70
CA LEU A 48 1.53 8.14 -11.95
C LEU A 48 2.28 8.80 -10.79
N GLY A 49 3.20 8.09 -10.14
CA GLY A 49 3.96 8.57 -8.98
C GLY A 49 3.36 8.14 -7.65
N VAL A 50 3.57 8.94 -6.59
CA VAL A 50 3.15 8.60 -5.22
C VAL A 50 1.65 8.85 -5.05
N ILE A 51 0.92 7.78 -4.73
CA ILE A 51 -0.54 7.80 -4.59
C ILE A 51 -0.98 7.88 -3.12
N GLY A 52 -0.12 7.50 -2.17
CA GLY A 52 -0.47 7.47 -0.76
C GLY A 52 0.57 6.73 0.08
N TYR A 53 0.16 6.32 1.27
CA TYR A 53 0.99 5.57 2.22
C TYR A 53 0.21 4.38 2.80
N VAL A 54 0.94 3.37 3.28
CA VAL A 54 0.32 2.29 4.05
C VAL A 54 -0.21 2.85 5.37
N ALA A 55 -1.44 2.50 5.71
CA ALA A 55 -2.10 2.90 6.95
C ALA A 55 -1.30 2.44 8.17
N ASN A 56 -0.98 3.33 9.12
CA ASN A 56 -0.26 2.96 10.34
C ASN A 56 -1.10 3.06 11.63
N SER A 57 -2.30 3.65 11.58
CA SER A 57 -3.12 3.90 12.78
C SER A 57 -4.42 3.11 12.79
N VAL A 58 -4.92 2.76 13.98
CA VAL A 58 -6.19 2.04 14.19
C VAL A 58 -7.37 2.58 13.34
N PRO A 59 -7.62 3.90 13.23
CA PRO A 59 -8.73 4.38 12.41
C PRO A 59 -8.53 4.22 10.90
N THR A 60 -7.30 3.96 10.44
CA THR A 60 -6.94 3.91 9.01
C THR A 60 -6.68 2.49 8.52
N VAL A 61 -6.32 1.58 9.43
CA VAL A 61 -6.22 0.14 9.16
C VAL A 61 -7.62 -0.45 9.07
N LEU A 62 -7.90 -1.19 8.01
CA LEU A 62 -9.24 -1.69 7.73
C LEU A 62 -9.32 -3.19 8.02
N GLY A 63 -10.17 -3.55 8.99
CA GLY A 63 -10.35 -4.94 9.40
C GLY A 63 -9.04 -5.54 9.93
N GLU A 64 -8.66 -6.68 9.37
CA GLU A 64 -7.46 -7.44 9.77
C GLU A 64 -6.22 -7.11 8.89
N SER A 65 -6.24 -5.98 8.18
CA SER A 65 -5.08 -5.56 7.38
C SER A 65 -3.90 -5.17 8.27
N TYR A 66 -2.69 -5.30 7.72
CA TYR A 66 -1.45 -4.97 8.39
C TYR A 66 -1.28 -3.45 8.43
N SER A 67 -0.86 -2.94 9.59
CA SER A 67 -0.36 -1.57 9.70
C SER A 67 0.99 -1.44 8.99
N ALA A 68 1.41 -0.20 8.70
CA ALA A 68 2.72 0.08 8.11
C ALA A 68 3.85 -0.57 8.93
N GLY A 69 3.90 -0.37 10.26
CA GLY A 69 4.94 -0.98 11.10
C GLY A 69 4.96 -2.51 11.03
N ARG A 70 3.79 -3.18 11.11
CA ARG A 70 3.73 -4.64 10.99
C ARG A 70 4.14 -5.15 9.61
N LEU A 71 3.80 -4.41 8.56
CA LEU A 71 4.17 -4.74 7.20
C LEU A 71 5.67 -4.49 6.96
N TYR A 72 6.23 -3.46 7.59
CA TYR A 72 7.63 -3.05 7.47
C TYR A 72 8.58 -4.20 7.83
N ASP A 73 8.27 -4.94 8.89
CA ASP A 73 9.02 -6.12 9.34
C ASP A 73 8.87 -7.35 8.41
N LYS A 74 7.93 -7.32 7.46
CA LYS A 74 7.57 -8.45 6.60
C LYS A 74 8.03 -8.30 5.15
N ILE A 75 8.38 -7.11 4.72
CA ILE A 75 8.79 -6.81 3.34
C ILE A 75 10.24 -6.33 3.29
N ASP A 76 10.86 -6.43 2.13
CA ASP A 76 12.16 -5.79 1.84
C ASP A 76 12.01 -4.26 1.68
N ASP A 77 13.05 -3.58 1.20
CA ASP A 77 13.01 -2.13 0.94
C ASP A 77 11.93 -1.73 -0.06
N GLU A 78 11.65 -2.62 -1.01
CA GLU A 78 10.59 -2.48 -2.00
C GLU A 78 9.76 -3.76 -2.09
N ALA A 79 8.46 -3.61 -2.33
CA ALA A 79 7.55 -4.73 -2.54
C ALA A 79 6.42 -4.34 -3.51
N GLU A 80 5.68 -5.34 -3.99
CA GLU A 80 4.50 -5.13 -4.83
C GLU A 80 3.22 -5.51 -4.11
N GLY A 81 2.15 -4.81 -4.44
CA GLY A 81 0.81 -5.17 -4.05
C GLY A 81 -0.19 -5.00 -5.17
N LYS A 82 -1.39 -5.54 -4.94
CA LYS A 82 -2.50 -5.52 -5.88
C LYS A 82 -3.76 -5.01 -5.22
N VAL A 83 -4.46 -4.07 -5.86
CA VAL A 83 -5.75 -3.55 -5.40
C VAL A 83 -6.80 -4.67 -5.47
N ILE A 84 -7.43 -4.97 -4.35
CA ILE A 84 -8.50 -5.98 -4.27
C ILE A 84 -9.87 -5.37 -4.02
N ARG A 85 -9.91 -4.16 -3.43
CA ARG A 85 -11.14 -3.41 -3.19
C ARG A 85 -10.86 -1.90 -3.15
N ILE A 86 -11.76 -1.16 -3.78
CA ILE A 86 -11.75 0.31 -3.78
C ILE A 86 -12.79 0.79 -2.77
N LEU A 87 -12.43 1.77 -1.97
CA LEU A 87 -13.29 2.42 -0.97
C LEU A 87 -13.30 3.93 -1.24
N PRO A 88 -14.24 4.69 -0.66
CA PRO A 88 -14.35 6.12 -0.95
C PRO A 88 -13.06 6.93 -0.70
N GLU A 89 -12.26 6.55 0.31
CA GLU A 89 -11.06 7.31 0.70
C GLU A 89 -9.82 6.41 0.91
N ALA A 90 -9.90 5.15 0.50
CA ALA A 90 -8.84 4.18 0.73
C ALA A 90 -8.85 3.07 -0.33
N LEU A 91 -7.71 2.38 -0.46
CA LEU A 91 -7.59 1.17 -1.26
C LEU A 91 -7.20 0.02 -0.34
N LEU A 92 -7.92 -1.09 -0.43
CA LEU A 92 -7.50 -2.33 0.21
C LEU A 92 -6.71 -3.15 -0.81
N CYS A 93 -5.51 -3.54 -0.42
CA CYS A 93 -4.57 -4.26 -1.25
C CYS A 93 -4.13 -5.57 -0.60
N VAL A 94 -3.61 -6.47 -1.44
CA VAL A 94 -2.90 -7.68 -1.01
C VAL A 94 -1.45 -7.57 -1.46
N LEU A 95 -0.52 -7.99 -0.61
CA LEU A 95 0.90 -8.11 -0.95
C LEU A 95 1.07 -9.26 -1.95
N CYS A 96 1.90 -9.05 -2.98
CA CYS A 96 2.25 -10.09 -3.93
C CYS A 96 3.39 -10.94 -3.34
N ASP A 97 3.22 -12.27 -3.30
CA ASP A 97 4.23 -13.19 -2.72
C ASP A 97 5.50 -13.31 -3.61
N GLU A 98 5.40 -13.02 -4.90
CA GLU A 98 6.53 -12.90 -5.83
C GLU A 98 6.18 -11.86 -6.89
N TRP A 99 7.18 -11.16 -7.44
CA TRP A 99 7.06 -10.48 -8.74
C TRP A 99 6.66 -11.56 -9.74
N GLU A 100 5.35 -11.78 -9.95
CA GLU A 100 4.86 -12.68 -10.98
C GLU A 100 5.42 -12.13 -12.28
N SER A 101 6.55 -12.74 -12.67
CA SER A 101 7.26 -12.50 -13.91
C SER A 101 6.20 -12.42 -14.98
N MET A 102 6.18 -11.27 -15.64
CA MET A 102 5.41 -11.02 -16.82
C MET A 102 5.52 -12.27 -17.71
N LYS A 103 4.44 -13.05 -17.79
CA LYS A 103 4.21 -13.94 -18.92
C LYS A 103 3.84 -13.10 -20.12
#